data_AF-A0A9N7VIF2-F1
#
_entry.id   AF-A0A9N7VIF2-F1
#
_cell.length_a   1.000
_cell.length_b   1.000
_cell.length_c   1.000
_cell.angle_alpha   90.00
_cell.angle_beta   90.00
_cell.angle_gamma   90.00
#
_symmetry.space_group_name_H-M   'P 1'
#
loop_
_entity.id
_entity.type
_entity.pdbx_description
1 polymer ?
#
loop_
_entity_poly.entity_id
_entity_poly.type
_entity_poly.pdbx_seq_one_letter_code
_entity_poly.pdbx_strand_id
1 'polypeptide(L)'
;MTLPVFAQLLKALDLTGLQLTDVQTLGSGLRAEATGTWPPQPSLSDLEDLEEMERLRKEHIEALRDIKRLQEQLMESQRVHHQKEEELSKVKQEVQLGAEDSRALRTRIHLAEAAQKQARGMEMDYEEVIHLLEAEIAELRTQRVEQPPSTNQEETDEMKKKVSVLECQLRKSEASKKSFELSTGRLLRFVENVQDFLLESPGPAKSYSSGDVKVGASPQGPPPRYRKSPWTAAALAQEAAELTRTVRAILEVDLLTFFTSRLSEEEVGGALSRQQEVINQLLPVNSSSPQFLLAMDSCLNSA
;
A
#
# COMPACT_ATOMS: atom_id res chain seq x y z
N MET A 1 32.75 18.52 52.40
CA MET A 1 32.57 19.82 53.08
C MET A 1 33.87 20.32 53.75
N THR A 2 35.04 20.15 53.13
CA THR A 2 36.36 20.41 53.76
C THR A 2 37.21 21.47 53.04
N LEU A 3 36.79 21.91 51.85
CA LEU A 3 37.47 22.94 51.06
C LEU A 3 37.48 24.37 51.68
N PRO A 4 36.46 24.85 52.42
CA PRO A 4 36.48 26.24 52.88
C PRO A 4 37.44 26.50 54.06
N VAL A 5 37.73 25.47 54.87
CA VAL A 5 38.64 25.57 56.03
C VAL A 5 40.10 25.66 55.56
N PHE A 6 40.45 24.98 54.48
CA PHE A 6 41.82 24.96 53.95
C PHE A 6 42.18 26.28 53.23
N ALA A 7 41.22 26.87 52.51
CA ALA A 7 41.36 28.20 51.93
C ALA A 7 41.49 29.31 53.00
N GLN A 8 40.87 29.14 54.17
CA GLN A 8 41.06 30.03 55.32
C GLN A 8 42.45 29.90 55.94
N LEU A 9 43.06 28.71 55.92
CA LEU A 9 44.40 28.48 56.45
C LEU A 9 45.49 29.08 55.55
N LEU A 10 45.34 29.00 54.22
CA LEU A 10 46.23 29.66 53.26
C LEU A 10 46.17 31.19 53.34
N LYS A 11 44.98 31.77 53.55
CA LYS A 11 44.84 33.21 53.82
C LYS A 11 45.49 33.63 55.14
N ALA A 12 45.48 32.77 56.16
CA ALA A 12 46.15 33.04 57.43
C ALA A 12 47.68 33.00 57.32
N LEU A 13 48.23 32.16 56.44
CA LEU A 13 49.67 32.10 56.15
C LEU A 13 50.17 33.31 55.33
N ASP A 14 49.34 33.84 54.43
CA ASP A 14 49.64 35.06 53.66
C ASP A 14 49.65 36.33 54.55
N LEU A 15 48.88 36.33 55.65
CA LEU A 15 48.88 37.36 56.70
C LEU A 15 50.10 37.31 57.63
N THR A 16 50.80 36.17 57.70
CA THR A 16 52.10 36.04 58.38
C THR A 16 53.28 36.32 57.45
N GLY A 17 53.06 37.13 56.42
CA GLY A 17 54.11 37.79 55.66
C GLY A 17 55.04 38.58 56.60
N LEU A 18 56.01 37.88 57.18
CA LEU A 18 57.19 38.43 57.80
C LEU A 18 57.97 39.10 56.67
N GLN A 19 57.62 40.37 56.45
CA GLN A 19 58.41 41.37 55.76
C GLN A 19 59.87 41.20 56.16
N LEU A 20 60.69 40.78 55.22
CA LEU A 20 62.15 40.66 55.34
C LEU A 20 62.81 42.04 55.28
N THR A 21 62.26 43.07 55.95
CA THR A 21 62.76 44.46 55.81
C THR A 21 63.26 45.14 57.08
N ASP A 22 63.29 44.50 58.26
CA ASP A 22 63.79 45.14 59.49
C ASP A 22 64.95 44.39 60.18
N VAL A 23 65.98 43.99 59.43
CA VAL A 23 67.25 43.48 60.02
C VAL A 23 68.47 44.31 59.55
N GLN A 24 68.28 45.60 59.25
CA GLN A 24 69.39 46.54 59.01
C GLN A 24 69.39 47.76 59.96
N THR A 25 68.49 47.80 60.95
CA THR A 25 68.27 48.98 61.82
C THR A 25 68.50 48.72 63.31
N LEU A 26 69.36 47.75 63.66
CA LEU A 26 69.83 47.52 65.03
C LEU A 26 71.37 47.55 65.14
N GLY A 27 72.01 48.45 64.39
CA GLY A 27 73.47 48.63 64.40
C GLY A 27 73.96 50.02 64.79
N SER A 28 73.09 50.93 65.24
CA SER A 28 73.46 52.34 65.45
C SER A 28 72.77 52.92 66.68
N GLY A 29 73.27 52.61 67.88
CA GLY A 29 72.63 53.15 69.08
C GLY A 29 73.24 52.81 70.43
N LEU A 30 74.56 52.75 70.59
CA LEU A 30 75.16 52.88 71.92
C LEU A 30 76.49 53.64 71.85
N ARG A 31 76.44 54.92 72.25
CA ARG A 31 77.59 55.73 72.64
C ARG A 31 77.78 55.52 74.14
N ALA A 32 78.98 55.10 74.56
CA ALA A 32 79.51 55.44 75.89
C ALA A 32 81.04 55.40 75.84
N GLU A 33 81.65 56.47 76.34
CA GLU A 33 83.07 56.60 76.62
C GLU A 33 83.56 55.50 77.58
N ALA A 34 84.78 55.01 77.36
CA ALA A 34 85.61 54.45 78.41
C ALA A 34 87.09 54.66 78.08
N THR A 35 87.75 55.38 78.98
CA THR A 35 89.18 55.63 79.09
C THR A 35 89.97 54.32 79.16
N GLY A 36 91.24 54.38 78.75
CA GLY A 36 92.04 53.22 78.38
C GLY A 36 92.22 52.15 79.47
N THR A 37 92.18 50.89 79.04
CA THR A 37 92.89 49.74 79.61
C THR A 37 92.99 48.69 78.50
N TRP A 38 94.10 47.96 78.45
CA TRP A 38 94.49 46.99 77.41
C TRP A 38 93.42 45.90 77.17
N PRO A 39 93.28 45.35 75.95
CA PRO A 39 92.34 44.26 75.71
C PRO A 39 92.80 43.01 76.48
N PRO A 40 91.93 42.37 77.29
CA PRO A 40 92.25 41.07 77.85
C PRO A 40 92.38 40.07 76.69
N GLN A 41 93.44 39.26 76.70
CA GLN A 41 93.57 38.18 75.72
C GLN A 41 92.34 37.27 75.85
N PRO A 42 91.68 36.91 74.72
CA PRO A 42 90.55 35.99 74.77
C PRO A 42 91.02 34.69 75.42
N SER A 43 90.32 34.27 76.46
CA SER A 43 90.61 33.00 77.12
C SER A 43 90.23 31.86 76.17
N LEU A 44 90.84 30.67 76.31
CA LEU A 44 90.60 29.53 75.39
C LEU A 44 89.09 29.19 75.31
N SER A 45 88.36 29.38 76.41
CA SER A 45 86.90 29.22 76.48
C SER A 45 86.13 30.21 75.57
N ASP A 46 86.56 31.47 75.50
CA ASP A 46 85.88 32.50 74.69
C ASP A 46 86.02 32.26 73.17
N LEU A 47 87.07 31.54 72.75
CA LEU A 47 87.31 31.19 71.35
C LEU A 47 86.48 29.96 70.92
N GLU A 48 86.34 28.97 71.80
CA GLU A 48 85.51 27.77 71.57
C GLU A 48 84.02 28.12 71.49
N ASP A 49 83.54 28.99 72.40
CA ASP A 49 82.17 29.52 72.38
C ASP A 49 81.88 30.33 71.09
N LEU A 50 82.86 31.09 70.60
CA LEU A 50 82.74 31.84 69.34
C LEU A 50 82.62 30.92 68.13
N GLU A 51 83.42 29.84 68.07
CA GLU A 51 83.36 28.85 67.00
C GLU A 51 82.04 28.06 67.02
N GLU A 52 81.53 27.73 68.21
CA GLU A 52 80.21 27.12 68.38
C GLU A 52 79.07 28.06 67.91
N MET A 53 79.12 29.34 68.27
CA MET A 53 78.15 30.32 67.77
C MET A 53 78.21 30.48 66.24
N GLU A 54 79.41 30.45 65.66
CA GLU A 54 79.56 30.51 64.20
C GLU A 54 78.98 29.26 63.51
N ARG A 55 79.17 28.08 64.11
CA ARG A 55 78.58 26.81 63.66
C ARG A 55 77.06 26.86 63.70
N LEU A 56 76.48 27.24 64.84
CA LEU A 56 75.04 27.39 65.01
C LEU A 56 74.44 28.39 64.03
N ARG A 57 75.14 29.51 63.76
CA ARG A 57 74.71 30.48 62.77
C ARG A 57 74.68 29.88 61.36
N LYS A 58 75.70 29.08 60.99
CA LYS A 58 75.75 28.39 59.68
C LYS A 58 74.61 27.38 59.56
N GLU A 59 74.40 26.56 60.59
CA GLU A 59 73.31 25.58 60.65
C GLU A 59 71.93 26.25 60.55
N HIS A 60 71.72 27.37 61.26
CA HIS A 60 70.47 28.14 61.18
C HIS A 60 70.20 28.66 59.76
N ILE A 61 71.22 29.20 59.10
CA ILE A 61 71.10 29.67 57.71
C ILE A 61 70.79 28.50 56.77
N GLU A 62 71.45 27.36 56.95
CA GLU A 62 71.20 26.16 56.15
C GLU A 62 69.78 25.63 56.35
N ALA A 63 69.31 25.53 57.59
CA ALA A 63 67.93 25.16 57.92
C ALA A 63 66.90 26.09 57.27
N LEU A 64 67.14 27.41 57.27
CA LEU A 64 66.26 28.36 56.57
C LEU A 64 66.24 28.15 55.06
N ARG A 65 67.38 27.83 54.43
CA ARG A 65 67.42 27.50 53.00
C ARG A 65 66.64 26.23 52.71
N ASP A 66 66.75 25.22 53.56
CA ASP A 66 66.03 23.96 53.40
C ASP A 66 64.52 24.12 53.63
N ILE A 67 64.10 24.92 54.61
CA ILE A 67 62.68 25.28 54.80
C ILE A 67 62.13 25.93 53.53
N LYS A 68 62.85 26.89 52.94
CA LYS A 68 62.43 27.53 51.69
C LYS A 68 62.32 26.53 50.53
N ARG A 69 63.31 25.63 50.39
CA ARG A 69 63.29 24.58 49.37
C ARG A 69 62.09 23.64 49.55
N LEU A 70 61.80 23.23 50.78
CA LEU A 70 60.65 22.38 51.10
C LEU A 70 59.32 23.08 50.82
N GLN A 71 59.22 24.39 51.08
CA GLN A 71 58.03 25.19 50.73
C GLN A 71 57.80 25.22 49.21
N GLU A 72 58.85 25.45 48.42
CA GLU A 72 58.77 25.43 46.96
C GLU A 72 58.35 24.04 46.44
N GLN A 73 58.93 22.97 46.99
CA GLN A 73 58.56 21.59 46.64
C GLN A 73 57.11 21.26 47.03
N LEU A 74 56.62 21.74 48.16
CA LEU A 74 55.23 21.54 48.59
C LEU A 74 54.26 22.22 47.62
N MET A 75 54.53 23.47 47.24
CA MET A 75 53.70 24.20 46.28
C MET A 75 53.67 23.52 44.92
N GLU A 76 54.83 23.08 44.42
CA GLU A 76 54.91 22.37 43.14
C GLU A 76 54.20 21.01 43.20
N SER A 77 54.38 20.26 44.30
CA SER A 77 53.67 19.00 44.52
C SER A 77 52.15 19.20 44.55
N GLN A 78 51.67 20.28 45.19
CA GLN A 78 50.24 20.61 45.21
C GLN A 78 49.71 20.96 43.81
N ARG A 79 50.47 21.76 43.05
CA ARG A 79 50.12 22.10 41.66
C ARG A 79 50.02 20.86 40.78
N VAL A 80 51.01 19.96 40.85
CA VAL A 80 51.02 18.70 40.10
C VAL A 80 49.89 17.77 40.54
N HIS A 81 49.59 17.69 41.83
CA HIS A 81 48.46 16.91 42.34
C HIS A 81 47.13 17.41 41.75
N HIS A 82 46.91 18.73 41.79
CA HIS A 82 45.69 19.33 41.23
C HIS A 82 45.54 19.03 39.74
N GLN A 83 46.62 19.22 38.97
CA GLN A 83 46.63 18.92 37.53
C GLN A 83 46.31 17.43 37.26
N LYS A 84 46.86 16.50 38.04
CA LYS A 84 46.57 15.07 37.88
C LYS A 84 45.12 14.73 38.23
N GLU A 85 44.54 15.41 39.22
CA GLU A 85 43.14 15.21 39.60
C GLU A 85 42.18 15.71 38.51
N GLU A 86 42.50 16.83 37.85
CA GLU A 86 41.77 17.32 36.68
C GLU A 86 41.83 16.32 35.51
N GLU A 87 43.03 15.83 35.16
CA GLU A 87 43.19 14.81 34.11
C GLU A 87 42.46 13.50 34.46
N LEU A 88 42.49 13.07 35.72
CA LEU A 88 41.73 11.90 36.17
C LEU A 88 40.23 12.10 36.00
N SER A 89 39.72 13.29 36.33
CA SER A 89 38.30 13.63 36.14
C SER A 89 37.92 13.62 34.66
N LYS A 90 38.78 14.16 33.79
CA LYS A 90 38.58 14.16 32.34
C LYS A 90 38.55 12.74 31.78
N VAL A 91 39.55 11.90 32.11
CA VAL A 91 39.60 10.50 31.69
C VAL A 91 38.37 9.73 32.18
N LYS A 92 37.91 9.98 33.41
CA LYS A 92 36.68 9.37 33.94
C LYS A 92 35.45 9.72 33.09
N GLN A 93 35.33 10.97 32.66
CA GLN A 93 34.23 11.40 31.79
C GLN A 93 34.33 10.75 30.41
N GLU A 94 35.52 10.71 29.81
CA GLU A 94 35.75 10.06 28.51
C GLU A 94 35.41 8.56 28.56
N VAL A 95 35.79 7.87 29.64
CA VAL A 95 35.43 6.45 29.84
C VAL A 95 33.92 6.26 29.98
N GLN A 96 33.22 7.17 30.68
CA GLN A 96 31.76 7.12 30.80
C GLN A 96 31.07 7.29 29.44
N LEU A 97 31.46 8.31 28.68
CA LEU A 97 30.94 8.55 27.33
C LEU A 97 31.23 7.35 26.41
N GLY A 98 32.45 6.83 26.42
CA GLY A 98 32.82 5.64 25.66
C GLY A 98 32.01 4.39 26.04
N ALA A 99 31.66 4.23 27.32
CA ALA A 99 30.83 3.12 27.78
C ALA A 99 29.36 3.25 27.31
N GLU A 100 28.83 4.47 27.27
CA GLU A 100 27.50 4.78 26.73
C GLU A 100 27.45 4.55 25.22
N ASP A 101 28.45 5.05 24.48
CA ASP A 101 28.59 4.82 23.03
C ASP A 101 28.70 3.34 22.71
N SER A 102 29.53 2.60 23.46
CA SER A 102 29.70 1.16 23.31
C SER A 102 28.38 0.41 23.55
N ARG A 103 27.56 0.86 24.51
CA ARG A 103 26.22 0.32 24.75
C ARG A 103 25.28 0.62 23.59
N ALA A 104 25.26 1.86 23.11
CA ALA A 104 24.42 2.27 21.99
C ALA A 104 24.77 1.47 20.71
N LEU A 105 26.06 1.28 20.43
CA LEU A 105 26.53 0.48 19.31
C LEU A 105 26.09 -0.98 19.42
N ARG A 106 26.21 -1.60 20.60
CA ARG A 106 25.70 -2.97 20.82
C ARG A 106 24.20 -3.08 20.54
N THR A 107 23.40 -2.14 21.02
CA THR A 107 21.95 -2.11 20.75
C THR A 107 21.67 -1.99 19.24
N ARG A 108 22.41 -1.13 18.53
CA ARG A 108 22.27 -0.97 17.07
C ARG A 108 22.64 -2.25 16.31
N ILE A 109 23.70 -2.94 16.74
CA ILE A 109 24.10 -4.22 16.15
C ILE A 109 22.98 -5.25 16.33
N HIS A 110 22.44 -5.42 17.53
CA HIS A 110 21.35 -6.37 17.76
C HIS A 110 20.09 -6.06 16.92
N LEU A 111 19.74 -4.78 16.78
CA LEU A 111 18.62 -4.38 15.92
C LEU A 111 18.90 -4.71 14.45
N ALA A 112 20.12 -4.44 13.97
CA ALA A 112 20.52 -4.77 12.61
C ALA A 112 20.54 -6.28 12.37
N GLU A 113 21.02 -7.08 13.33
CA GLU A 113 21.01 -8.54 13.27
C GLU A 113 19.57 -9.09 13.22
N ALA A 114 18.67 -8.55 14.04
CA ALA A 114 17.26 -8.94 14.03
C ALA A 114 16.60 -8.61 12.69
N ALA A 115 16.82 -7.39 12.17
CA ALA A 115 16.33 -6.98 10.86
C ALA A 115 16.89 -7.86 9.72
N GLN A 116 18.17 -8.22 9.79
CA GLN A 116 18.78 -9.10 8.80
C GLN A 116 18.21 -10.52 8.83
N LYS A 117 17.98 -11.08 10.02
CA LYS A 117 17.31 -12.38 10.17
C LYS A 117 15.90 -12.34 9.60
N GLN A 118 15.15 -11.27 9.87
CA GLN A 118 13.82 -11.08 9.30
C GLN A 118 13.87 -10.98 7.77
N ALA A 119 14.80 -10.21 7.20
CA ALA A 119 14.95 -10.07 5.76
C ALA A 119 15.27 -11.42 5.08
N ARG A 120 16.15 -12.24 5.68
CA ARG A 120 16.44 -13.59 5.18
C ARG A 120 15.23 -14.53 5.28
N GLY A 121 14.46 -14.44 6.36
CA GLY A 121 13.22 -15.21 6.49
C GLY A 121 12.24 -14.88 5.37
N MET A 122 12.04 -13.58 5.11
CA MET A 122 11.19 -13.14 3.99
C MET A 122 11.73 -13.57 2.62
N GLU A 123 13.04 -13.53 2.42
CA GLU A 123 13.69 -14.03 1.20
C GLU A 123 13.36 -15.51 0.95
N MET A 124 13.43 -16.35 1.98
CA MET A 124 13.03 -17.76 1.88
C MET A 124 11.57 -17.93 1.50
N ASP A 125 10.67 -17.14 2.11
CA ASP A 125 9.24 -17.17 1.78
C ASP A 125 9.00 -16.79 0.29
N TYR A 126 9.75 -15.81 -0.23
CA TYR A 126 9.69 -15.45 -1.65
C TYR A 126 10.23 -16.56 -2.56
N GLU A 127 11.33 -17.21 -2.19
CA GLU A 127 11.88 -18.36 -2.94
C GLU A 127 10.87 -19.52 -3.01
N GLU A 128 10.16 -19.82 -1.92
CA GLU A 128 9.12 -20.85 -1.92
C GLU A 128 7.97 -20.50 -2.87
N VAL A 129 7.51 -19.25 -2.84
CA VAL A 129 6.47 -18.77 -3.77
C VAL A 129 6.95 -18.85 -5.22
N ILE A 130 8.21 -18.49 -5.49
CA ILE A 130 8.79 -18.61 -6.83
C ILE A 130 8.76 -20.06 -7.28
N HIS A 131 9.20 -21.01 -6.46
CA HIS A 131 9.17 -22.43 -6.81
C HIS A 131 7.76 -22.97 -7.05
N LEU A 132 6.77 -22.56 -6.25
CA LEU A 132 5.37 -22.92 -6.48
C LEU A 132 4.86 -22.38 -7.82
N LEU A 133 5.18 -21.12 -8.14
CA LEU A 133 4.81 -20.50 -9.42
C LEU A 133 5.51 -21.17 -10.61
N GLU A 134 6.79 -21.53 -10.47
CA GLU A 134 7.54 -22.25 -11.50
C GLU A 134 6.93 -23.63 -11.77
N ALA A 135 6.53 -24.34 -10.70
CA ALA A 135 5.86 -25.64 -10.81
C ALA A 135 4.50 -25.51 -11.50
N GLU A 136 3.67 -24.53 -11.10
CA GLU A 136 2.37 -24.26 -11.73
C GLU A 136 2.53 -23.91 -13.22
N ILE A 137 3.53 -23.09 -13.58
CA ILE A 137 3.82 -22.76 -14.98
C ILE A 137 4.23 -24.02 -15.75
N ALA A 138 5.05 -24.90 -15.17
CA ALA A 138 5.45 -26.15 -15.79
C ALA A 138 4.26 -27.09 -15.99
N GLU A 139 3.35 -27.17 -15.01
CA GLU A 139 2.12 -27.95 -15.11
C GLU A 139 1.20 -27.40 -16.19
N LEU A 140 0.90 -26.10 -16.19
CA LEU A 140 0.08 -25.44 -17.21
C LEU A 140 0.66 -25.59 -18.62
N ARG A 141 1.98 -25.58 -18.76
CA ARG A 141 2.66 -25.87 -20.04
C ARG A 141 2.46 -27.31 -20.46
N THR A 142 2.55 -28.25 -19.53
CA THR A 142 2.35 -29.67 -19.77
C THR A 142 0.90 -29.96 -20.16
N GLN A 143 -0.09 -29.42 -19.44
CA GLN A 143 -1.51 -29.54 -19.77
C GLN A 143 -1.83 -29.03 -21.19
N ARG A 144 -1.20 -27.94 -21.64
CA ARG A 144 -1.35 -27.44 -23.01
C ARG A 144 -0.74 -28.34 -24.08
N VAL A 145 0.31 -29.10 -23.73
CA VAL A 145 0.99 -30.03 -24.64
C VAL A 145 0.32 -31.41 -24.62
N GLU A 146 -0.21 -31.84 -23.48
CA GLU A 146 -0.90 -33.11 -23.27
C GLU A 146 -2.37 -33.07 -23.71
N GLN A 147 -3.02 -31.90 -23.75
CA GLN A 147 -4.29 -31.77 -24.45
C GLN A 147 -4.09 -32.15 -25.92
N PRO A 148 -4.79 -33.19 -26.42
CA PRO A 148 -4.67 -33.59 -27.81
C PRO A 148 -5.01 -32.38 -28.70
N PRO A 149 -4.23 -32.10 -29.75
CA PRO A 149 -4.60 -31.04 -30.70
C PRO A 149 -6.02 -31.26 -31.23
N SER A 150 -6.48 -32.50 -31.29
CA SER A 150 -7.83 -32.84 -31.73
C SER A 150 -8.94 -32.27 -30.84
N THR A 151 -8.87 -32.27 -29.51
CA THR A 151 -10.04 -31.86 -28.69
C THR A 151 -10.30 -30.36 -28.75
N ASN A 152 -9.25 -29.55 -28.63
CA ASN A 152 -9.39 -28.09 -28.76
C ASN A 152 -9.62 -27.67 -30.22
N GLN A 153 -8.99 -28.34 -31.18
CA GLN A 153 -9.16 -28.00 -32.60
C GLN A 153 -10.54 -28.44 -33.11
N GLU A 154 -11.01 -29.63 -32.76
CA GLU A 154 -12.34 -30.14 -33.07
C GLU A 154 -13.43 -29.27 -32.43
N GLU A 155 -13.30 -28.87 -31.16
CA GLU A 155 -14.24 -27.96 -30.51
C GLU A 155 -14.25 -26.59 -31.21
N THR A 156 -13.08 -26.06 -31.58
CA THR A 156 -13.03 -24.81 -32.37
C THR A 156 -13.60 -24.96 -33.77
N ASP A 157 -13.45 -26.12 -34.42
CA ASP A 157 -13.95 -26.37 -35.77
C ASP A 157 -15.45 -26.67 -35.78
N GLU A 158 -15.98 -27.34 -34.75
CA GLU A 158 -17.40 -27.47 -34.49
C GLU A 158 -18.04 -26.12 -34.23
N MET A 159 -17.39 -25.25 -33.45
CA MET A 159 -17.86 -23.90 -33.22
C MET A 159 -17.92 -23.10 -34.52
N LYS A 160 -16.89 -23.19 -35.37
CA LYS A 160 -16.90 -22.56 -36.70
C LYS A 160 -18.06 -23.07 -37.57
N LYS A 161 -18.33 -24.38 -37.57
CA LYS A 161 -19.49 -24.97 -38.29
C LYS A 161 -20.81 -24.40 -37.76
N LYS A 162 -20.98 -24.32 -36.44
CA LYS A 162 -22.18 -23.73 -35.81
C LYS A 162 -22.36 -22.27 -36.20
N VAL A 163 -21.27 -21.49 -36.21
CA VAL A 163 -21.28 -20.08 -36.67
C VAL A 163 -21.73 -19.99 -38.13
N SER A 164 -21.17 -20.79 -39.04
CA SER A 164 -21.58 -20.79 -40.45
C SER A 164 -23.05 -21.17 -40.66
N VAL A 165 -23.56 -22.12 -39.86
CA VAL A 165 -24.99 -22.50 -39.88
C VAL A 165 -25.87 -21.34 -39.41
N LEU A 166 -25.51 -20.69 -38.30
CA LEU A 166 -26.23 -19.52 -37.79
C LEU A 166 -26.20 -18.35 -38.78
N GLU A 167 -25.06 -18.09 -39.44
CA GLU A 167 -24.95 -17.08 -40.50
C GLU A 167 -25.86 -17.39 -41.70
N CYS A 168 -25.98 -18.67 -42.08
CA CYS A 168 -26.91 -19.08 -43.14
C CYS A 168 -28.37 -18.88 -42.72
N GLN A 169 -28.73 -19.29 -41.49
CA GLN A 169 -30.07 -19.10 -40.94
C GLN A 169 -30.43 -17.62 -40.81
N LEU A 170 -29.50 -16.78 -40.35
CA LEU A 170 -29.67 -15.34 -40.27
C LEU A 170 -29.95 -14.75 -41.64
N ARG A 171 -29.12 -15.05 -42.66
CA ARG A 171 -29.36 -14.57 -44.03
C ARG A 171 -30.72 -15.01 -44.59
N LYS A 172 -31.17 -16.23 -44.29
CA LYS A 172 -32.49 -16.73 -44.69
C LYS A 172 -33.61 -15.97 -43.96
N SER A 173 -33.47 -15.75 -42.65
CA SER A 173 -34.42 -14.98 -41.85
C SER A 173 -34.50 -13.52 -42.28
N GLU A 174 -33.37 -12.90 -42.62
CA GLU A 174 -33.32 -11.53 -43.15
C GLU A 174 -34.03 -11.41 -44.50
N ALA A 175 -33.90 -12.42 -45.37
CA ALA A 175 -34.64 -12.48 -46.62
C ALA A 175 -36.17 -12.61 -46.39
N SER A 176 -36.59 -13.44 -45.44
CA SER A 176 -38.00 -13.56 -45.05
C SER A 176 -38.54 -12.23 -44.49
N LYS A 177 -37.78 -11.59 -43.60
CA LYS A 177 -38.09 -10.28 -43.04
C LYS A 177 -38.32 -9.22 -44.13
N LYS A 178 -37.46 -9.15 -45.16
CA LYS A 178 -37.66 -8.24 -46.29
C LYS A 178 -38.96 -8.52 -47.06
N SER A 179 -39.33 -9.79 -47.23
CA SER A 179 -40.59 -10.18 -47.85
C SER A 179 -41.80 -9.76 -47.00
N PHE A 180 -41.69 -9.95 -45.68
CA PHE A 180 -42.70 -9.51 -44.72
C PHE A 180 -42.88 -7.99 -44.73
N GLU A 181 -41.79 -7.22 -44.73
CA GLU A 181 -41.80 -5.76 -44.83
C GLU A 181 -42.46 -5.29 -46.13
N LEU A 182 -42.13 -5.92 -47.27
CA LEU A 182 -42.76 -5.61 -48.57
C LEU A 182 -44.26 -5.90 -48.56
N SER A 183 -44.67 -7.05 -48.02
CA SER A 183 -46.08 -7.43 -47.94
C SER A 183 -46.86 -6.53 -46.99
N THR A 184 -46.26 -6.12 -45.88
CA THR A 184 -46.83 -5.14 -44.94
C THR A 184 -46.99 -3.78 -45.62
N GLY A 185 -45.99 -3.34 -46.40
CA GLY A 185 -46.10 -2.13 -47.21
C GLY A 185 -47.21 -2.18 -48.25
N ARG A 186 -47.42 -3.34 -48.91
CA ARG A 186 -48.57 -3.54 -49.82
C ARG A 186 -49.90 -3.50 -49.07
N LEU A 187 -49.98 -4.08 -47.87
CA LEU A 187 -51.17 -4.04 -47.03
C LEU A 187 -51.54 -2.62 -46.61
N LEU A 188 -50.57 -1.82 -46.17
CA LEU A 188 -50.82 -0.42 -45.82
C LEU A 188 -51.34 0.38 -47.02
N ARG A 189 -50.70 0.24 -48.20
CA ARG A 189 -51.19 0.88 -49.43
C ARG A 189 -52.60 0.42 -49.79
N PHE A 190 -52.89 -0.87 -49.67
CA PHE A 190 -54.22 -1.40 -49.92
C PHE A 190 -55.26 -0.74 -49.01
N VAL A 191 -54.97 -0.59 -47.72
CA VAL A 191 -55.84 0.09 -46.75
C VAL A 191 -56.06 1.56 -47.10
N GLU A 192 -55.01 2.28 -47.50
CA GLU A 192 -55.10 3.67 -48.01
C GLU A 192 -56.02 3.73 -49.24
N ASN A 193 -55.84 2.82 -50.21
CA ASN A 193 -56.68 2.75 -51.40
C ASN A 193 -58.15 2.43 -51.07
N VAL A 194 -58.43 1.55 -50.09
CA VAL A 194 -59.80 1.30 -49.61
C VAL A 194 -60.39 2.59 -49.01
N GLN A 195 -59.62 3.28 -48.18
CA GLN A 195 -60.06 4.51 -47.52
C GLN A 195 -60.41 5.59 -48.55
N ASP A 196 -59.53 5.82 -49.53
CA ASP A 196 -59.76 6.77 -50.62
C ASP A 196 -61.00 6.40 -51.44
N PHE A 197 -61.15 5.10 -51.79
CA PHE A 197 -62.32 4.61 -52.52
C PHE A 197 -63.64 4.83 -51.75
N LEU A 198 -63.65 4.63 -50.43
CA LEU A 198 -64.82 4.85 -49.58
C LEU A 198 -65.14 6.34 -49.41
N LEU A 199 -64.12 7.20 -49.35
CA LEU A 199 -64.29 8.67 -49.29
C LEU A 199 -64.82 9.26 -50.61
N GLU A 200 -64.52 8.61 -51.74
CA GLU A 200 -64.95 9.03 -53.08
C GLU A 200 -66.33 8.50 -53.49
N SER A 201 -66.99 7.71 -52.64
CA SER A 201 -68.36 7.25 -52.86
C SER A 201 -69.34 8.44 -52.94
N PRO A 202 -70.11 8.61 -54.03
CA PRO A 202 -71.11 9.67 -54.11
C PRO A 202 -72.17 9.47 -53.03
N GLY A 203 -72.52 10.55 -52.32
CA GLY A 203 -73.51 10.54 -51.26
C GLY A 203 -74.88 9.97 -51.70
N PRO A 204 -75.75 9.59 -50.76
CA PRO A 204 -76.97 8.85 -51.04
C PRO A 204 -77.86 9.55 -52.08
N ALA A 205 -78.00 8.94 -53.25
CA ALA A 205 -78.96 9.35 -54.27
C ALA A 205 -80.38 9.18 -53.70
N LYS A 206 -81.04 10.32 -53.41
CA LYS A 206 -82.45 10.38 -53.03
C LYS A 206 -83.30 9.75 -54.15
N SER A 207 -84.14 8.80 -53.74
CA SER A 207 -85.12 8.08 -54.53
C SER A 207 -86.00 8.99 -55.40
N TYR A 208 -86.15 8.63 -56.68
CA TYR A 208 -87.24 9.10 -57.53
C TYR A 208 -88.48 8.23 -57.25
N SER A 209 -89.58 8.89 -56.84
CA SER A 209 -90.92 8.32 -56.78
C SER A 209 -91.88 9.27 -57.50
N SER A 210 -92.67 8.68 -58.41
CA SER A 210 -93.97 9.12 -58.91
C SER A 210 -94.07 10.26 -59.96
N GLY A 211 -94.59 9.90 -61.15
CA GLY A 211 -95.62 10.68 -61.86
C GLY A 211 -95.24 11.54 -63.09
N ASP A 212 -95.62 11.05 -64.27
CA ASP A 212 -96.41 11.74 -65.33
C ASP A 212 -95.87 12.95 -66.16
N VAL A 213 -95.89 12.76 -67.49
CA VAL A 213 -96.16 13.67 -68.66
C VAL A 213 -95.23 14.87 -69.03
N LYS A 214 -94.55 14.68 -70.17
CA LYS A 214 -94.42 15.53 -71.41
C LYS A 214 -93.74 16.93 -71.41
N VAL A 215 -92.78 17.04 -72.35
CA VAL A 215 -92.22 18.21 -73.10
C VAL A 215 -91.18 19.12 -72.44
N GLY A 216 -90.05 19.30 -73.16
CA GLY A 216 -89.40 20.61 -73.31
C GLY A 216 -87.94 20.76 -72.86
N ALA A 217 -87.04 20.89 -73.85
CA ALA A 217 -85.83 21.74 -73.93
C ALA A 217 -84.69 21.74 -72.86
N SER A 218 -83.47 21.53 -73.38
CA SER A 218 -82.12 21.92 -72.89
C SER A 218 -81.99 23.47 -72.76
N PRO A 219 -80.97 24.13 -72.10
CA PRO A 219 -79.61 23.64 -71.78
C PRO A 219 -78.86 24.16 -70.50
N GLN A 220 -77.71 23.51 -70.24
CA GLN A 220 -76.42 24.03 -69.72
C GLN A 220 -76.21 24.47 -68.25
N GLY A 221 -75.40 23.66 -67.55
CA GLY A 221 -74.39 24.05 -66.54
C GLY A 221 -73.29 22.97 -66.48
N PRO A 222 -71.98 23.30 -66.44
CA PRO A 222 -70.92 22.30 -66.53
C PRO A 222 -70.75 21.51 -65.22
N PRO A 223 -70.66 20.17 -65.25
CA PRO A 223 -70.37 19.38 -64.05
C PRO A 223 -68.87 19.46 -63.68
N PRO A 224 -68.54 19.28 -62.38
CA PRO A 224 -67.18 19.35 -61.87
C PRO A 224 -66.35 18.21 -62.47
N ARG A 225 -65.10 18.50 -62.83
CA ARG A 225 -64.13 17.50 -63.30
C ARG A 225 -63.87 16.49 -62.18
N TYR A 226 -64.66 15.41 -62.14
CA TYR A 226 -64.37 14.20 -61.39
C TYR A 226 -63.02 13.68 -61.91
N ARG A 227 -61.97 13.81 -61.10
CA ARG A 227 -60.85 12.87 -61.17
C ARG A 227 -61.49 11.52 -60.87
N LYS A 228 -61.45 10.59 -61.81
CA LYS A 228 -61.87 9.21 -61.54
C LYS A 228 -60.84 8.65 -60.56
N SER A 229 -61.26 8.26 -59.36
CA SER A 229 -60.50 7.32 -58.55
C SER A 229 -59.97 6.19 -59.44
N PRO A 230 -58.67 5.88 -59.43
CA PRO A 230 -58.11 4.77 -60.20
C PRO A 230 -58.67 3.40 -59.78
N TRP A 231 -59.34 3.34 -58.62
CA TRP A 231 -59.75 2.12 -57.96
C TRP A 231 -61.21 1.77 -58.27
N THR A 232 -61.43 0.61 -58.87
CA THR A 232 -62.77 0.01 -59.00
C THR A 232 -62.95 -1.07 -57.93
N ALA A 233 -64.19 -1.35 -57.52
CA ALA A 233 -64.48 -2.40 -56.54
C ALA A 233 -63.90 -3.77 -56.97
N ALA A 234 -63.88 -4.06 -58.28
CA ALA A 234 -63.28 -5.28 -58.83
C ALA A 234 -61.74 -5.29 -58.70
N ALA A 235 -61.07 -4.17 -58.99
CA ALA A 235 -59.61 -4.05 -58.83
C ALA A 235 -59.20 -4.19 -57.36
N LEU A 236 -59.97 -3.60 -56.44
CA LEU A 236 -59.73 -3.68 -55.01
C LEU A 236 -59.95 -5.11 -54.48
N ALA A 237 -61.01 -5.80 -54.91
CA ALA A 237 -61.25 -7.19 -54.54
C ALA A 237 -60.15 -8.14 -55.05
N GLN A 238 -59.65 -7.89 -56.27
CA GLN A 238 -58.54 -8.67 -56.82
C GLN A 238 -57.24 -8.43 -56.02
N GLU A 239 -56.90 -7.17 -55.72
CA GLU A 239 -55.71 -6.84 -54.92
C GLU A 239 -55.82 -7.43 -53.50
N ALA A 240 -57.00 -7.39 -52.89
CA ALA A 240 -57.26 -8.02 -51.58
C ALA A 240 -57.00 -9.52 -51.59
N ALA A 241 -57.44 -10.23 -52.65
CA ALA A 241 -57.22 -11.67 -52.80
C ALA A 241 -55.74 -12.01 -53.02
N GLU A 242 -55.03 -11.22 -53.83
CA GLU A 242 -53.59 -11.40 -54.06
C GLU A 242 -52.76 -11.10 -52.82
N LEU A 243 -53.09 -10.04 -52.09
CA LEU A 243 -52.44 -9.67 -50.84
C LEU A 243 -52.68 -10.72 -49.76
N THR A 244 -53.91 -11.19 -49.62
CA THR A 244 -54.25 -12.27 -48.67
C THR A 244 -53.45 -13.54 -48.95
N ARG A 245 -53.29 -13.91 -50.23
CA ARG A 245 -52.46 -15.05 -50.63
C ARG A 245 -50.99 -14.83 -50.27
N THR A 246 -50.46 -13.63 -50.52
CA THR A 246 -49.05 -13.28 -50.27
C THR A 246 -48.74 -13.28 -48.77
N VAL A 247 -49.57 -12.63 -47.96
CA VAL A 247 -49.41 -12.57 -46.49
C VAL A 247 -49.50 -13.97 -45.89
N ARG A 248 -50.46 -14.79 -46.32
CA ARG A 248 -50.61 -16.17 -45.85
C ARG A 248 -49.37 -17.01 -46.15
N ALA A 249 -48.82 -16.91 -47.35
CA ALA A 249 -47.63 -17.65 -47.74
C ALA A 249 -46.40 -17.29 -46.88
N ILE A 250 -46.23 -16.01 -46.51
CA ILE A 250 -45.12 -15.57 -45.64
C ILE A 250 -45.28 -16.14 -44.22
N LEU A 251 -46.49 -16.07 -43.66
CA LEU A 251 -46.78 -16.57 -42.31
C LEU A 251 -46.60 -18.09 -42.18
N GLU A 252 -46.96 -18.85 -43.21
CA GLU A 252 -46.78 -20.31 -43.23
C GLU A 252 -45.29 -20.71 -43.23
N VAL A 253 -44.42 -19.94 -43.90
CA VAL A 253 -42.97 -20.21 -43.96
C VAL A 253 -42.26 -19.84 -42.65
N ASP A 254 -42.63 -18.74 -42.01
CA ASP A 254 -42.01 -18.30 -40.75
C ASP A 254 -42.39 -19.21 -39.57
N LEU A 255 -43.64 -19.69 -39.51
CA LEU A 255 -44.06 -20.66 -38.49
C LEU A 255 -43.27 -21.97 -38.60
N LEU A 256 -43.12 -22.50 -39.81
CA LEU A 256 -42.36 -23.74 -40.04
C LEU A 256 -40.89 -23.58 -39.65
N THR A 257 -40.27 -22.43 -39.97
CA THR A 257 -38.86 -22.17 -39.64
C THR A 257 -38.67 -22.03 -38.12
N PHE A 258 -39.58 -21.34 -37.43
CA PHE A 258 -39.55 -21.17 -35.97
C PHE A 258 -39.68 -22.50 -35.21
N PHE A 259 -40.57 -23.40 -35.64
CA PHE A 259 -40.71 -24.72 -35.02
C PHE A 259 -39.50 -25.62 -35.26
N THR A 260 -38.86 -25.54 -36.43
CA THR A 260 -37.65 -26.35 -36.72
C THR A 260 -36.43 -25.94 -35.90
N SER A 261 -36.26 -24.64 -35.59
CA SER A 261 -35.14 -24.16 -34.77
C SER A 261 -35.26 -24.54 -33.29
N ARG A 262 -36.49 -24.71 -32.78
CA ARG A 262 -36.73 -25.03 -31.37
C ARG A 262 -36.58 -26.52 -31.06
N LEU A 263 -36.86 -27.39 -32.02
CA LEU A 263 -36.67 -28.84 -31.86
C LEU A 263 -35.18 -29.25 -31.86
N SER A 264 -34.28 -28.41 -32.40
CA SER A 264 -32.83 -28.66 -32.33
C SER A 264 -32.17 -28.24 -31.02
N GLU A 265 -32.85 -27.50 -30.13
CA GLU A 265 -32.30 -27.09 -28.83
C GLU A 265 -32.73 -28.02 -27.67
N GLU A 266 -33.70 -28.91 -27.88
CA GLU A 266 -34.27 -29.79 -26.84
C GLU A 266 -33.62 -31.19 -26.75
N GLU A 267 -32.54 -31.45 -27.50
CA GLU A 267 -31.74 -32.68 -27.39
C GLU A 267 -30.36 -32.41 -26.75
N VAL A 268 -30.34 -31.98 -25.48
CA VAL A 268 -29.16 -32.16 -24.61
C VAL A 268 -29.61 -32.53 -23.21
N GLY A 269 -29.64 -33.84 -22.93
CA GLY A 269 -29.86 -34.43 -21.61
C GLY A 269 -28.75 -34.07 -20.61
N GLY A 270 -28.75 -32.83 -20.13
CA GLY A 270 -27.77 -32.29 -19.18
C GLY A 270 -28.34 -31.89 -17.82
N ALA A 271 -29.58 -32.31 -17.51
CA ALA A 271 -30.25 -31.96 -16.26
C ALA A 271 -30.06 -33.00 -15.13
N LEU A 272 -29.78 -34.27 -15.47
CA LEU A 272 -29.62 -35.35 -14.48
C LEU A 272 -28.22 -35.43 -13.88
N SER A 273 -27.16 -35.10 -14.62
CA SER A 273 -25.78 -35.13 -14.07
C SER A 273 -25.54 -34.06 -13.00
N ARG A 274 -26.20 -32.89 -13.09
CA ARG A 274 -26.00 -31.82 -12.11
C ARG A 274 -26.63 -32.12 -10.74
N GLN A 275 -27.67 -32.95 -10.68
CA GLN A 275 -28.21 -33.41 -9.39
C GLN A 275 -27.30 -34.44 -8.70
N GLN A 276 -26.61 -35.30 -9.47
CA GLN A 276 -25.69 -36.29 -8.90
C GLN A 276 -24.41 -35.64 -8.35
N GLU A 277 -23.93 -34.55 -8.97
CA GLU A 277 -22.78 -33.76 -8.52
C GLU A 277 -23.04 -33.07 -7.16
N VAL A 278 -24.25 -32.54 -6.95
CA VAL A 278 -24.63 -31.87 -5.70
C VAL A 278 -24.76 -32.86 -4.54
N ILE A 279 -25.20 -34.10 -4.82
CA ILE A 279 -25.27 -35.16 -3.81
C ILE A 279 -23.86 -35.61 -3.39
N ASN A 280 -22.90 -35.66 -4.31
CA ASN A 280 -21.52 -36.02 -4.01
C ASN A 280 -20.75 -34.93 -3.24
N GLN A 281 -21.14 -33.66 -3.37
CA GLN A 281 -20.52 -32.55 -2.62
C GLN A 281 -21.08 -32.36 -1.19
N LEU A 282 -22.21 -32.98 -0.84
CA LEU A 282 -22.83 -32.85 0.48
C LEU A 282 -22.47 -33.97 1.48
N LEU A 283 -21.59 -34.92 1.09
CA LEU A 283 -21.07 -35.97 1.97
C LEU A 283 -19.53 -36.01 1.90
N PRO A 284 -18.80 -35.34 2.81
CA PRO A 284 -17.38 -35.60 2.98
C PRO A 284 -17.20 -36.92 3.75
N VAL A 285 -17.03 -38.03 3.02
CA VAL A 285 -16.42 -39.24 3.56
C VAL A 285 -14.93 -38.95 3.70
N ASN A 286 -14.48 -38.56 4.89
CA ASN A 286 -13.07 -38.58 5.24
C ASN A 286 -12.86 -39.51 6.44
N SER A 287 -12.88 -40.81 6.15
CA SER A 287 -12.62 -41.90 7.09
C SER A 287 -11.11 -42.09 7.34
N SER A 288 -10.41 -41.04 7.77
CA SER A 288 -8.99 -41.17 8.14
C SER A 288 -8.55 -40.13 9.17
N SER A 289 -9.26 -40.08 10.30
CA SER A 289 -8.78 -39.37 11.50
C SER A 289 -9.04 -40.21 12.76
N PRO A 290 -7.99 -40.65 13.47
CA PRO A 290 -8.12 -41.51 14.66
C PRO A 290 -8.73 -40.80 15.88
N GLN A 291 -9.13 -39.52 15.76
CA GLN A 291 -9.75 -38.76 16.85
C GLN A 291 -11.27 -38.97 16.96
N PHE A 292 -11.94 -39.42 15.90
CA PHE A 292 -13.41 -39.60 15.91
C PHE A 292 -13.86 -40.91 16.60
N LEU A 293 -13.02 -41.95 16.61
CA LEU A 293 -13.31 -43.21 17.31
C LEU A 293 -13.26 -43.07 18.83
N LEU A 294 -12.38 -42.21 19.37
CA LEU A 294 -12.29 -41.98 20.83
C LEU A 294 -13.47 -41.17 21.40
N ALA A 295 -14.13 -40.35 20.57
CA ALA A 295 -15.29 -39.57 20.98
C ALA A 295 -16.59 -40.40 21.06
N MET A 296 -16.71 -41.48 20.27
CA MET A 296 -17.88 -42.36 20.28
C MET A 296 -17.85 -43.38 21.42
N ASP A 297 -16.66 -43.90 21.79
CA ASP A 297 -16.52 -44.84 22.91
C ASP A 297 -16.75 -44.19 24.29
N SER A 298 -16.57 -42.87 24.40
CA SER A 298 -16.83 -42.14 25.64
C SER A 298 -18.32 -41.89 25.90
N CYS A 299 -19.17 -41.91 24.86
CA CYS A 299 -20.63 -41.77 25.01
C CYS A 299 -21.36 -43.09 25.25
N LEU A 300 -20.77 -44.24 24.89
CA LEU A 300 -21.39 -45.56 25.09
C LEU A 300 -21.09 -46.20 26.45
N ASN A 301 -20.10 -45.70 27.20
CA ASN A 301 -19.75 -46.19 28.53
C ASN A 301 -20.32 -45.35 29.70
N SER A 302 -21.28 -44.46 29.42
CA SER A 302 -21.96 -43.67 30.46
C SER A 302 -23.50 -43.81 30.40
N ALA A 303 -23.98 -44.99 29.99
CA ALA A 303 -25.36 -45.43 30.16
C ALA A 303 -25.39 -46.69 31.04
#